data_AF-A0A138ZZ64-F1
#
_entry.id   AF-A0A138ZZ64-F1
#
_cell.length_a   1.000
_cell.length_b   1.000
_cell.length_c   1.000
_cell.angle_alpha   90.00
_cell.angle_beta   90.00
_cell.angle_gamma   90.00
#
_symmetry.space_group_name_H-M   'P 1'
#
loop_
_entity.id
_entity.type
_entity.pdbx_description
1 polymer ?
#
loop_
_entity_poly.entity_id
_entity_poly.type
_entity_poly.pdbx_seq_one_letter_code
_entity_poly.pdbx_strand_id
1 'polypeptide(L)'
;MTSKLQLDRTTFDNFSQQLEFYESTYNVRRVVLATSPSSTDGTSATGTGTGATEDLTFNATFADLAGLATTATVDMSGLWHYPATIVDSANTFAIAYFGTGPSNTVAGVMSQLPNGRQFMSFYLNFATCLPTASYYNSSEVFRVRPEDVAAIYSWQDDLNSRLPAGSNFKLEFAFNGKGILANISSPLRLTVTPSSTVSNTYVKPLGSGTNAWPSSFSTEWTNLTNGLFNGDALAVFTANGMTTAVGDNSRSSLVPSNAYHEWISTTASSNFDGFHVIPRQPTEIYFTADTANQNVAIYNSMYSSQPVVTAGNTTGRLPLLQQWVEVVVAKYLALVKWPLQSYKMDDLALLYRDHEARDTCGIATSFHIASGVLTSVTITTTNSCKVGVTLPQGTAPGESSTVEKVGNDPMTVWVDMPAGASKTISIAGLFSWV
;
A
#
# COMPACT_ATOMS: atom_id res chain seq x y z
N MET A 1 -17.72 -25.42 31.95
CA MET A 1 -16.90 -26.58 31.52
C MET A 1 -16.61 -26.40 30.05
N THR A 2 -15.34 -26.35 29.65
CA THR A 2 -14.97 -25.99 28.26
C THR A 2 -14.71 -27.26 27.45
N SER A 3 -15.76 -28.03 27.17
CA SER A 3 -15.69 -29.07 26.14
C SER A 3 -15.45 -28.40 24.78
N LYS A 4 -14.24 -28.55 24.23
CA LYS A 4 -14.00 -28.18 22.82
C LYS A 4 -14.99 -28.96 21.96
N LEU A 5 -15.71 -28.27 21.08
CA LEU A 5 -16.60 -28.89 20.11
C LEU A 5 -15.82 -29.95 19.31
N GLN A 6 -16.20 -31.22 19.42
CA GLN A 6 -15.63 -32.28 18.58
C GLN A 6 -16.27 -32.19 17.20
N LEU A 7 -15.71 -31.30 16.38
CA LEU A 7 -16.04 -31.17 14.96
C LEU A 7 -15.43 -32.35 14.18
N ASP A 8 -16.02 -33.54 14.33
CA ASP A 8 -15.58 -34.76 13.66
C ASP A 8 -16.61 -35.33 12.66
N ARG A 9 -16.14 -36.32 11.87
CA ARG A 9 -16.90 -36.94 10.78
C ARG A 9 -18.02 -37.91 11.24
N THR A 10 -18.27 -38.03 12.55
CA THR A 10 -19.43 -38.76 13.07
C THR A 10 -20.63 -37.85 13.31
N THR A 11 -20.43 -36.53 13.31
CA THR A 11 -21.47 -35.52 13.59
C THR A 11 -21.94 -34.76 12.34
N PHE A 12 -21.15 -34.70 11.27
CA PHE A 12 -21.46 -33.97 10.03
C PHE A 12 -21.14 -34.81 8.78
N ASP A 13 -22.02 -34.76 7.78
CA ASP A 13 -21.87 -35.48 6.50
C ASP A 13 -20.72 -34.91 5.65
N ASN A 14 -20.43 -33.61 5.80
CA ASN A 14 -19.43 -32.90 5.01
C ASN A 14 -18.85 -31.67 5.72
N PHE A 15 -17.71 -31.20 5.21
CA PHE A 15 -16.99 -30.03 5.73
C PHE A 15 -17.81 -28.73 5.69
N SER A 16 -18.70 -28.55 4.71
CA SER A 16 -19.55 -27.36 4.66
C SER A 16 -20.46 -27.31 5.88
N GLN A 17 -21.27 -28.35 6.16
CA GLN A 17 -22.12 -28.42 7.36
C GLN A 17 -21.34 -28.16 8.67
N GLN A 18 -20.15 -28.76 8.79
CA GLN A 18 -19.25 -28.58 9.93
C GLN A 18 -18.82 -27.11 10.12
N LEU A 19 -18.53 -26.41 9.02
CA LEU A 19 -18.21 -24.97 9.01
C LEU A 19 -19.45 -24.12 9.29
N GLU A 20 -20.61 -24.45 8.70
CA GLU A 20 -21.87 -23.73 8.90
C GLU A 20 -22.32 -23.77 10.38
N PHE A 21 -22.10 -24.89 11.07
CA PHE A 21 -22.34 -25.04 12.50
C PHE A 21 -21.32 -24.29 13.38
N TYR A 22 -20.07 -24.18 12.94
CA TYR A 22 -19.08 -23.36 13.63
C TYR A 22 -19.41 -21.86 13.54
N GLU A 23 -19.84 -21.39 12.36
CA GLU A 23 -20.30 -20.03 12.12
C GLU A 23 -21.47 -19.64 13.04
N SER A 24 -22.51 -20.49 13.15
CA SER A 24 -23.65 -20.21 14.04
C SER A 24 -23.29 -20.29 15.53
N THR A 25 -22.46 -21.25 15.92
CA THR A 25 -22.12 -21.48 17.34
C THR A 25 -21.26 -20.35 17.92
N TYR A 26 -20.39 -19.75 17.11
CA TYR A 26 -19.42 -18.74 17.55
C TYR A 26 -19.64 -17.34 16.94
N ASN A 27 -20.70 -17.17 16.15
CA ASN A 27 -21.03 -15.96 15.37
C ASN A 27 -19.84 -15.48 14.49
N VAL A 28 -19.11 -16.44 13.93
CA VAL A 28 -17.98 -16.15 13.04
C VAL A 28 -18.49 -15.90 11.63
N ARG A 29 -18.17 -14.73 11.07
CA ARG A 29 -18.57 -14.37 9.70
C ARG A 29 -17.70 -15.05 8.65
N ARG A 30 -18.34 -15.57 7.58
CA ARG A 30 -17.66 -16.08 6.37
C ARG A 30 -17.65 -15.04 5.26
N VAL A 31 -16.61 -15.01 4.44
CA VAL A 31 -16.57 -14.27 3.17
C VAL A 31 -16.35 -15.29 2.04
N VAL A 32 -17.10 -15.14 0.95
CA VAL A 32 -17.05 -15.99 -0.25
C VAL A 32 -16.78 -15.10 -1.46
N LEU A 33 -15.64 -15.30 -2.12
CA LEU A 33 -15.22 -14.55 -3.29
C LEU A 33 -15.43 -15.38 -4.56
N ALA A 34 -15.63 -14.73 -5.72
CA ALA A 34 -15.75 -15.37 -7.03
C ALA A 34 -16.81 -16.50 -7.09
N THR A 35 -17.96 -16.30 -6.43
CA THR A 35 -19.07 -17.28 -6.42
C THR A 35 -20.18 -16.90 -7.39
N SER A 36 -21.02 -17.86 -7.77
CA SER A 36 -22.31 -17.60 -8.43
C SER A 36 -23.39 -17.27 -7.39
N PRO A 37 -24.36 -16.39 -7.70
CA PRO A 37 -25.60 -16.18 -6.94
C PRO A 37 -26.37 -17.48 -6.70
N SER A 38 -27.02 -17.65 -5.54
CA SER A 38 -27.83 -18.84 -5.25
C SER A 38 -28.92 -18.60 -4.18
N SER A 39 -29.94 -19.45 -4.16
CA SER A 39 -30.97 -19.39 -3.10
C SER A 39 -30.40 -19.61 -1.69
N THR A 40 -29.24 -20.26 -1.56
CA THR A 40 -28.50 -20.45 -0.30
C THR A 40 -28.06 -19.13 0.34
N ASP A 41 -27.77 -18.11 -0.48
CA ASP A 41 -27.40 -16.76 -0.01
C ASP A 41 -28.51 -15.71 -0.24
N GLY A 42 -29.72 -16.19 -0.54
CA GLY A 42 -30.92 -15.38 -0.72
C GLY A 42 -31.01 -14.67 -2.07
N THR A 43 -30.28 -15.14 -3.09
CA THR A 43 -30.21 -14.51 -4.41
C THR A 43 -30.58 -15.44 -5.57
N SER A 44 -30.69 -14.85 -6.76
CA SER A 44 -30.71 -15.56 -8.05
C SER A 44 -29.84 -14.79 -9.04
N ALA A 45 -29.20 -15.50 -9.98
CA ALA A 45 -28.59 -14.83 -11.13
C ALA A 45 -29.69 -14.30 -12.06
N THR A 46 -29.45 -13.16 -12.73
CA THR A 46 -30.36 -12.60 -13.74
C THR A 46 -30.08 -13.13 -15.16
N GLY A 47 -29.03 -13.93 -15.33
CA GLY A 47 -28.59 -14.52 -16.58
C GLY A 47 -27.39 -15.44 -16.39
N THR A 48 -26.67 -15.72 -17.46
CA THR A 48 -25.33 -16.33 -17.37
C THR A 48 -24.30 -15.32 -16.85
N GLY A 49 -23.15 -15.81 -16.37
CA GLY A 49 -22.00 -14.94 -16.11
C GLY A 49 -21.55 -14.19 -17.36
N THR A 50 -20.86 -13.07 -17.15
CA THR A 50 -20.44 -12.12 -18.18
C THR A 50 -19.07 -11.52 -17.83
N GLY A 51 -18.43 -10.89 -18.81
CA GLY A 51 -17.22 -10.08 -18.65
C GLY A 51 -17.38 -8.70 -19.29
N ALA A 52 -18.60 -8.17 -19.24
CA ALA A 52 -18.96 -6.88 -19.82
C ALA A 52 -18.24 -5.70 -19.13
N THR A 53 -18.11 -4.59 -19.84
CA THR A 53 -17.75 -3.31 -19.24
C THR A 53 -18.97 -2.72 -18.56
N GLU A 54 -19.02 -2.82 -17.23
CA GLU A 54 -19.92 -2.05 -16.37
C GLU A 54 -19.18 -1.61 -15.09
N ASP A 55 -19.65 -0.53 -14.46
CA ASP A 55 -19.07 -0.02 -13.21
C ASP A 55 -19.52 -0.89 -12.02
N LEU A 56 -18.70 -0.96 -10.97
CA LEU A 56 -19.08 -1.46 -9.64
C LEU A 56 -19.30 -0.27 -8.69
N THR A 57 -20.41 -0.25 -7.96
CA THR A 57 -20.64 0.67 -6.84
C THR A 57 -20.93 -0.09 -5.55
N PHE A 58 -20.48 0.45 -4.41
CA PHE A 58 -20.76 -0.12 -3.08
C PHE A 58 -22.03 0.48 -2.45
N ASN A 59 -22.76 -0.32 -1.68
CA ASN A 59 -23.84 0.17 -0.84
C ASN A 59 -23.28 1.11 0.23
N ALA A 60 -23.87 2.31 0.35
CA ALA A 60 -23.36 3.39 1.20
C ALA A 60 -23.08 2.97 2.64
N THR A 61 -23.96 2.17 3.26
CA THR A 61 -23.80 1.69 4.64
C THR A 61 -22.55 0.83 4.82
N PHE A 62 -22.27 -0.06 3.86
CA PHE A 62 -21.10 -0.94 3.90
C PHE A 62 -19.82 -0.20 3.46
N ALA A 63 -19.93 0.74 2.53
CA ALA A 63 -18.85 1.63 2.13
C ALA A 63 -18.35 2.48 3.31
N ASP A 64 -19.26 3.11 4.06
CA ASP A 64 -18.91 3.96 5.21
C ASP A 64 -18.21 3.19 6.34
N LEU A 65 -18.60 1.94 6.61
CA LEU A 65 -17.96 1.06 7.60
C LEU A 65 -16.48 0.74 7.26
N ALA A 66 -16.12 0.75 5.98
CA ALA A 66 -14.76 0.53 5.49
C ALA A 66 -14.03 1.84 5.11
N GLY A 67 -14.67 3.00 5.29
CA GLY A 67 -14.13 4.29 4.87
C GLY A 67 -14.03 4.47 3.35
N LEU A 68 -14.77 3.70 2.55
CA LEU A 68 -14.85 3.86 1.10
C LEU A 68 -15.72 5.07 0.72
N ALA A 69 -15.49 5.65 -0.45
CA ALA A 69 -16.35 6.70 -0.99
C ALA A 69 -17.69 6.12 -1.48
N THR A 70 -18.79 6.62 -0.91
CA THR A 70 -20.16 6.07 -1.11
C THR A 70 -20.75 6.34 -2.50
N THR A 71 -20.05 7.08 -3.36
CA THR A 71 -20.39 7.36 -4.75
C THR A 71 -19.27 6.92 -5.72
N ALA A 72 -18.32 6.11 -5.26
CA ALA A 72 -17.23 5.59 -6.08
C ALA A 72 -17.75 4.60 -7.14
N THR A 73 -17.29 4.76 -8.37
CA THR A 73 -17.35 3.71 -9.39
C THR A 73 -15.97 3.09 -9.63
N VAL A 74 -15.95 1.78 -9.85
CA VAL A 74 -14.76 1.00 -10.22
C VAL A 74 -15.06 0.27 -11.53
N ASP A 75 -14.22 0.46 -12.54
CA ASP A 75 -14.35 -0.20 -13.84
C ASP A 75 -14.09 -1.72 -13.69
N MET A 76 -15.06 -2.54 -14.11
CA MET A 76 -14.96 -4.01 -14.06
C MET A 76 -14.55 -4.64 -15.40
N SER A 77 -14.14 -3.84 -16.40
CA SER A 77 -13.79 -4.31 -17.74
C SER A 77 -12.82 -5.51 -17.74
N GLY A 78 -13.29 -6.64 -18.29
CA GLY A 78 -12.51 -7.87 -18.38
C GLY A 78 -12.50 -8.75 -17.12
N LEU A 79 -13.09 -8.31 -16.00
CA LEU A 79 -13.33 -9.15 -14.84
C LEU A 79 -14.64 -9.93 -15.03
N TRP A 80 -14.58 -11.25 -14.90
CA TRP A 80 -15.77 -12.10 -15.02
C TRP A 80 -16.65 -12.02 -13.76
N HIS A 81 -17.96 -11.90 -13.95
CA HIS A 81 -18.93 -11.66 -12.88
C HIS A 81 -20.35 -12.18 -13.22
N TYR A 82 -21.23 -12.20 -12.22
CA TYR A 82 -22.59 -12.75 -12.29
C TYR A 82 -23.63 -11.76 -11.74
N PRO A 83 -24.24 -10.93 -12.59
CA PRO A 83 -25.38 -10.08 -12.24
C PRO A 83 -26.50 -10.83 -11.49
N ALA A 84 -26.91 -10.29 -10.34
CA ALA A 84 -27.82 -10.95 -9.40
C ALA A 84 -29.04 -10.11 -8.99
N THR A 85 -30.08 -10.78 -8.51
CA THR A 85 -31.20 -10.20 -7.76
C THR A 85 -31.33 -10.87 -6.40
N ILE A 86 -31.72 -10.09 -5.38
CA ILE A 86 -32.11 -10.63 -4.07
C ILE A 86 -33.54 -11.17 -4.20
N VAL A 87 -33.74 -12.41 -3.73
CA VAL A 87 -35.05 -13.09 -3.69
C VAL A 87 -35.55 -13.32 -2.27
N ASP A 88 -34.68 -13.24 -1.25
CA ASP A 88 -35.05 -13.14 0.16
C ASP A 88 -34.50 -11.83 0.77
N SER A 89 -35.29 -10.76 0.68
CA SER A 89 -34.96 -9.45 1.24
C SER A 89 -35.21 -9.31 2.75
N ALA A 90 -35.68 -10.35 3.44
CA ALA A 90 -35.79 -10.35 4.90
C ALA A 90 -34.45 -10.68 5.55
N ASN A 91 -33.65 -11.55 4.91
CA ASN A 91 -32.38 -12.05 5.43
C ASN A 91 -31.15 -11.60 4.60
N THR A 92 -31.32 -10.88 3.49
CA THR A 92 -30.25 -10.59 2.52
C THR A 92 -30.17 -9.11 2.16
N PHE A 93 -28.97 -8.54 2.31
CA PHE A 93 -28.71 -7.11 2.10
C PHE A 93 -27.64 -6.92 1.03
N ALA A 94 -27.91 -6.12 0.00
CA ALA A 94 -26.92 -5.84 -1.04
C ALA A 94 -25.77 -4.99 -0.50
N ILE A 95 -24.53 -5.43 -0.71
CA ILE A 95 -23.31 -4.70 -0.33
C ILE A 95 -22.68 -3.95 -1.50
N ALA A 96 -22.97 -4.36 -2.73
CA ALA A 96 -22.49 -3.75 -3.96
C ALA A 96 -23.44 -4.03 -5.13
N TYR A 97 -23.33 -3.22 -6.18
CA TYR A 97 -24.15 -3.26 -7.40
C TYR A 97 -23.26 -3.17 -8.64
N PHE A 98 -23.59 -3.90 -9.70
CA PHE A 98 -23.07 -3.63 -11.04
C PHE A 98 -23.96 -2.53 -11.64
N GLY A 99 -23.36 -1.42 -12.06
CA GLY A 99 -24.03 -0.13 -12.30
C GLY A 99 -24.15 0.75 -11.05
N THR A 100 -24.64 1.98 -11.25
CA THR A 100 -24.66 3.03 -10.22
C THR A 100 -25.87 2.92 -9.29
N GLY A 101 -25.70 2.28 -8.14
CA GLY A 101 -26.69 2.26 -7.05
C GLY A 101 -27.79 1.18 -7.14
N PRO A 102 -28.79 1.22 -6.24
CA PRO A 102 -29.66 0.09 -5.91
C PRO A 102 -30.75 -0.25 -6.95
N SER A 103 -30.85 0.50 -8.05
CA SER A 103 -31.76 0.18 -9.17
C SER A 103 -31.19 -0.87 -10.14
N ASN A 104 -29.92 -1.22 -10.00
CA ASN A 104 -29.20 -2.13 -10.90
C ASN A 104 -29.04 -3.52 -10.26
N THR A 105 -28.33 -4.42 -10.94
CA THR A 105 -28.12 -5.78 -10.42
C THR A 105 -27.12 -5.79 -9.26
N VAL A 106 -27.26 -6.78 -8.37
CA VAL A 106 -26.44 -6.92 -7.17
C VAL A 106 -25.12 -7.61 -7.52
N ALA A 107 -24.01 -7.02 -7.07
CA ALA A 107 -22.65 -7.55 -7.24
C ALA A 107 -22.14 -8.33 -6.02
N GLY A 108 -22.80 -8.16 -4.88
CA GLY A 108 -22.54 -8.96 -3.69
C GLY A 108 -23.57 -8.68 -2.60
N VAL A 109 -23.72 -9.63 -1.67
CA VAL A 109 -24.64 -9.54 -0.53
C VAL A 109 -23.95 -9.81 0.80
N MET A 110 -24.58 -9.33 1.87
CA MET A 110 -24.44 -9.79 3.22
C MET A 110 -25.72 -10.55 3.58
N SER A 111 -25.63 -11.85 3.81
CA SER A 111 -26.74 -12.71 4.22
C SER A 111 -26.68 -12.94 5.74
N GLN A 112 -27.80 -12.77 6.43
CA GLN A 112 -27.96 -12.92 7.88
C GLN A 112 -29.12 -13.89 8.13
N LEU A 113 -28.81 -15.17 8.34
CA LEU A 113 -29.82 -16.23 8.43
C LEU A 113 -30.47 -16.29 9.83
N PRO A 114 -31.73 -16.77 9.96
CA PRO A 114 -32.45 -16.86 11.24
C PRO A 114 -31.78 -17.73 12.33
N ASN A 115 -30.75 -18.50 12.00
CA ASN A 115 -29.93 -19.27 12.95
C ASN A 115 -28.65 -18.54 13.40
N GLY A 116 -28.57 -17.21 13.19
CA GLY A 116 -27.45 -16.36 13.58
C GLY A 116 -26.27 -16.35 12.60
N ARG A 117 -26.26 -17.22 11.59
CA ARG A 117 -25.18 -17.25 10.60
C ARG A 117 -25.15 -16.01 9.75
N GLN A 118 -23.94 -15.51 9.54
CA GLN A 118 -23.70 -14.26 8.83
C GLN A 118 -22.55 -14.45 7.84
N PHE A 119 -22.78 -14.17 6.57
CA PHE A 119 -21.73 -14.31 5.56
C PHE A 119 -21.92 -13.35 4.39
N MET A 120 -20.81 -13.08 3.70
CA MET A 120 -20.72 -12.11 2.62
C MET A 120 -20.32 -12.80 1.32
N SER A 121 -21.12 -12.66 0.26
CA SER A 121 -20.84 -13.20 -1.07
C SER A 121 -20.47 -12.09 -2.05
N PHE A 122 -19.43 -12.29 -2.85
CA PHE A 122 -19.09 -11.45 -4.01
C PHE A 122 -19.21 -12.24 -5.31
N TYR A 123 -19.98 -11.70 -6.25
CA TYR A 123 -20.32 -12.32 -7.53
C TYR A 123 -19.38 -11.92 -8.67
N LEU A 124 -18.12 -11.63 -8.34
CA LEU A 124 -17.08 -11.17 -9.25
C LEU A 124 -15.73 -11.86 -8.97
N ASN A 125 -14.94 -12.04 -10.02
CA ASN A 125 -13.55 -12.45 -9.92
C ASN A 125 -12.66 -11.30 -9.43
N PHE A 126 -11.56 -11.65 -8.78
CA PHE A 126 -10.53 -10.73 -8.30
C PHE A 126 -9.25 -10.94 -9.12
N ALA A 127 -8.60 -9.85 -9.56
CA ALA A 127 -7.34 -9.88 -10.32
C ALA A 127 -6.22 -9.18 -9.55
N THR A 128 -4.97 -9.58 -9.81
CA THR A 128 -3.81 -9.15 -9.01
C THR A 128 -2.97 -8.03 -9.63
N CYS A 129 -3.18 -7.66 -10.90
CA CYS A 129 -2.26 -6.80 -11.65
C CYS A 129 -2.97 -5.86 -12.65
N LEU A 130 -2.46 -4.63 -12.78
CA LEU A 130 -2.53 -3.80 -14.00
C LEU A 130 -1.09 -3.41 -14.39
N PRO A 131 -0.61 -3.62 -15.64
CA PRO A 131 0.82 -3.50 -15.97
C PRO A 131 1.21 -2.32 -16.90
N THR A 132 2.36 -1.68 -16.63
CA THR A 132 3.09 -0.76 -17.54
C THR A 132 4.62 -0.87 -17.35
N ALA A 133 5.42 -0.41 -18.33
CA ALA A 133 6.90 -0.49 -18.34
C ALA A 133 7.58 0.66 -19.16
N SER A 134 8.91 0.76 -19.08
CA SER A 134 9.78 1.85 -19.58
C SER A 134 10.34 1.62 -21.02
N TYR A 135 11.01 2.54 -21.73
CA TYR A 135 12.13 3.44 -21.37
C TYR A 135 12.49 4.47 -22.52
N TYR A 136 13.30 5.52 -22.22
CA TYR A 136 13.98 6.47 -23.17
C TYR A 136 13.13 7.63 -23.78
N ASN A 137 13.56 8.89 -24.00
CA ASN A 137 14.59 9.81 -23.44
C ASN A 137 14.41 11.26 -24.02
N SER A 138 15.09 12.30 -23.52
CA SER A 138 15.05 13.70 -24.04
C SER A 138 16.43 14.41 -24.00
N SER A 139 16.58 15.56 -24.70
CA SER A 139 17.88 16.25 -24.90
C SER A 139 17.97 17.70 -24.38
N GLU A 140 17.04 18.15 -23.55
CA GLU A 140 17.09 19.47 -22.90
C GLU A 140 17.60 19.35 -21.46
N VAL A 141 18.32 20.36 -20.97
CA VAL A 141 18.95 20.34 -19.64
C VAL A 141 18.24 21.33 -18.71
N PHE A 142 17.23 20.83 -17.99
CA PHE A 142 16.52 21.60 -16.98
C PHE A 142 17.24 21.60 -15.62
N ARG A 143 17.06 22.68 -14.84
CA ARG A 143 17.47 22.77 -13.44
C ARG A 143 16.46 23.60 -12.67
N VAL A 144 15.93 23.03 -11.58
CA VAL A 144 14.96 23.69 -10.69
C VAL A 144 15.50 25.02 -10.14
N ARG A 145 14.62 26.02 -10.07
CA ARG A 145 14.90 27.40 -9.67
C ARG A 145 14.18 27.74 -8.34
N PRO A 146 14.57 28.79 -7.61
CA PRO A 146 13.92 29.16 -6.34
C PRO A 146 12.41 29.38 -6.47
N GLU A 147 11.94 29.96 -7.58
CA GLU A 147 10.52 30.16 -7.86
C GLU A 147 9.75 28.85 -8.08
N ASP A 148 10.38 27.82 -8.66
CA ASP A 148 9.77 26.49 -8.81
C ASP A 148 9.58 25.83 -7.44
N VAL A 149 10.57 25.95 -6.55
CA VAL A 149 10.50 25.41 -5.18
C VAL A 149 9.47 26.16 -4.33
N ALA A 150 9.38 27.50 -4.48
CA ALA A 150 8.34 28.29 -3.82
C ALA A 150 6.93 27.88 -4.29
N ALA A 151 6.74 27.63 -5.58
CA ALA A 151 5.48 27.12 -6.12
C ALA A 151 5.15 25.70 -5.61
N ILE A 152 6.15 24.84 -5.38
CA ILE A 152 5.95 23.52 -4.77
C ILE A 152 5.48 23.64 -3.32
N TYR A 153 6.05 24.54 -2.51
CA TYR A 153 5.56 24.76 -1.14
C TYR A 153 4.12 25.27 -1.12
N SER A 154 3.81 26.31 -1.92
CA SER A 154 2.44 26.86 -2.01
C SER A 154 1.41 25.82 -2.47
N TRP A 155 1.77 24.95 -3.41
CA TRP A 155 0.93 23.84 -3.86
C TRP A 155 0.81 22.72 -2.80
N GLN A 156 1.87 22.40 -2.05
CA GLN A 156 1.78 21.43 -0.96
C GLN A 156 0.83 21.92 0.15
N ASP A 157 0.85 23.20 0.49
CA ASP A 157 -0.06 23.76 1.50
C ASP A 157 -1.52 23.72 1.01
N ASP A 158 -1.78 24.10 -0.25
CA ASP A 158 -3.09 23.98 -0.89
C ASP A 158 -3.59 22.53 -0.95
N LEU A 159 -2.75 21.59 -1.41
CA LEU A 159 -3.07 20.18 -1.49
C LEU A 159 -3.44 19.62 -0.12
N ASN A 160 -2.64 19.88 0.91
CA ASN A 160 -2.95 19.45 2.29
C ASN A 160 -4.27 20.03 2.81
N SER A 161 -4.63 21.26 2.43
CA SER A 161 -5.93 21.85 2.81
C SER A 161 -7.14 21.13 2.20
N ARG A 162 -6.93 20.35 1.13
CA ARG A 162 -7.95 19.57 0.40
C ARG A 162 -7.96 18.07 0.76
N LEU A 163 -7.01 17.57 1.55
CA LEU A 163 -6.94 16.17 1.96
C LEU A 163 -7.90 15.86 3.14
N PRO A 164 -8.27 14.58 3.37
CA PRO A 164 -9.02 14.15 4.54
C PRO A 164 -8.32 14.54 5.85
N ALA A 165 -9.10 14.87 6.88
CA ALA A 165 -8.58 15.32 8.17
C ALA A 165 -7.50 14.35 8.73
N GLY A 166 -6.42 14.89 9.29
CA GLY A 166 -5.27 14.12 9.76
C GLY A 166 -4.24 13.77 8.70
N SER A 167 -4.52 13.96 7.40
CA SER A 167 -3.52 13.81 6.34
C SER A 167 -2.35 14.80 6.48
N ASN A 168 -1.20 14.40 5.97
CA ASN A 168 0.06 15.13 6.05
C ASN A 168 0.94 14.72 4.85
N PHE A 169 0.67 15.30 3.68
CA PHE A 169 1.43 15.06 2.46
C PHE A 169 2.66 15.98 2.37
N LYS A 170 3.83 15.40 2.10
CA LYS A 170 5.11 16.12 1.94
C LYS A 170 5.97 15.46 0.87
N LEU A 171 6.57 16.27 -0.01
CA LEU A 171 7.65 15.82 -0.87
C LEU A 171 8.97 15.85 -0.09
N GLU A 172 9.74 14.75 -0.17
CA GLU A 172 11.09 14.65 0.37
C GLU A 172 12.12 14.85 -0.76
N PHE A 173 13.08 15.76 -0.56
CA PHE A 173 14.04 16.16 -1.60
C PHE A 173 15.40 15.49 -1.40
N ALA A 174 15.84 14.70 -2.39
CA ALA A 174 17.19 14.17 -2.46
C ALA A 174 18.19 15.21 -3.00
N PHE A 175 19.20 15.58 -2.21
CA PHE A 175 20.18 16.60 -2.58
C PHE A 175 21.49 16.00 -3.11
N ASN A 176 21.90 16.39 -4.32
CA ASN A 176 23.25 16.13 -4.82
C ASN A 176 24.13 17.38 -4.63
N GLY A 177 24.97 17.39 -3.58
CA GLY A 177 25.82 18.54 -3.25
C GLY A 177 26.75 18.99 -4.38
N LYS A 178 27.25 18.05 -5.20
CA LYS A 178 28.06 18.36 -6.40
C LYS A 178 27.26 19.14 -7.46
N GLY A 179 25.95 18.94 -7.58
CA GLY A 179 25.05 19.76 -8.41
C GLY A 179 24.84 21.21 -7.91
N ILE A 180 25.14 21.47 -6.64
CA ILE A 180 25.21 22.83 -6.07
C ILE A 180 26.58 23.43 -6.39
N LEU A 181 27.67 22.73 -6.03
CA LEU A 181 29.05 23.17 -6.27
C LEU A 181 29.37 23.42 -7.76
N ALA A 182 28.72 22.70 -8.68
CA ALA A 182 28.88 22.87 -10.13
C ALA A 182 28.43 24.25 -10.66
N ASN A 183 27.56 24.95 -9.93
CA ASN A 183 26.83 26.16 -10.36
C ASN A 183 27.17 27.42 -9.54
N ILE A 184 28.17 27.35 -8.66
CA ILE A 184 28.72 28.51 -7.94
C ILE A 184 30.19 28.70 -8.35
N SER A 185 30.67 29.94 -8.30
CA SER A 185 32.09 30.26 -8.48
C SER A 185 32.90 29.86 -7.24
N SER A 186 33.10 28.56 -7.05
CA SER A 186 33.77 27.96 -5.90
C SER A 186 35.02 27.19 -6.34
N PRO A 187 36.14 27.25 -5.57
CA PRO A 187 37.29 26.37 -5.81
C PRO A 187 36.95 24.89 -5.57
N LEU A 188 35.82 24.56 -4.93
CA LEU A 188 35.37 23.19 -4.64
C LEU A 188 34.55 22.56 -5.79
N ARG A 189 34.68 23.07 -7.03
CA ARG A 189 33.87 22.61 -8.17
C ARG A 189 34.32 21.24 -8.68
N LEU A 190 33.45 20.23 -8.56
CA LEU A 190 33.73 18.84 -8.96
C LEU A 190 33.04 18.44 -10.27
N THR A 191 33.83 18.19 -11.31
CA THR A 191 33.35 17.97 -12.70
C THR A 191 33.16 16.49 -13.02
N VAL A 192 32.19 15.82 -12.39
CA VAL A 192 31.91 14.37 -12.59
C VAL A 192 30.93 14.10 -13.74
N THR A 193 31.29 13.21 -14.67
CA THR A 193 30.44 12.65 -15.75
C THR A 193 29.94 11.26 -15.35
N PRO A 194 28.68 10.87 -15.61
CA PRO A 194 28.22 9.49 -15.40
C PRO A 194 28.59 8.60 -16.59
N SER A 195 29.13 7.41 -16.33
CA SER A 195 28.96 6.27 -17.25
C SER A 195 28.94 4.96 -16.47
N SER A 196 27.98 4.09 -16.81
CA SER A 196 27.91 2.71 -16.35
C SER A 196 28.43 1.80 -17.46
N THR A 197 29.71 1.41 -17.38
CA THR A 197 30.34 0.46 -18.31
C THR A 197 30.05 -1.00 -17.98
N VAL A 198 29.18 -1.27 -17.00
CA VAL A 198 28.85 -2.59 -16.45
C VAL A 198 27.34 -2.76 -16.33
N SER A 199 26.88 -4.02 -16.24
CA SER A 199 25.46 -4.36 -16.04
C SER A 199 24.88 -3.75 -14.76
N ASN A 200 23.58 -3.47 -14.76
CA ASN A 200 22.80 -3.14 -13.56
C ASN A 200 22.73 -4.27 -12.51
N THR A 201 23.25 -5.46 -12.84
CA THR A 201 23.43 -6.63 -11.98
C THR A 201 24.90 -7.00 -11.73
N TYR A 202 25.86 -6.14 -12.10
CA TYR A 202 27.28 -6.41 -11.91
C TYR A 202 27.66 -6.34 -10.42
N VAL A 203 28.14 -7.46 -9.87
CA VAL A 203 28.70 -7.54 -8.52
C VAL A 203 30.20 -7.25 -8.58
N LYS A 204 30.66 -6.21 -7.88
CA LYS A 204 32.07 -5.81 -7.89
C LYS A 204 32.90 -6.76 -7.00
N PRO A 205 34.00 -7.36 -7.49
CA PRO A 205 34.95 -8.07 -6.64
C PRO A 205 35.55 -7.13 -5.57
N LEU A 206 35.60 -7.59 -4.32
CA LEU A 206 36.11 -6.79 -3.19
C LEU A 206 37.55 -6.31 -3.41
N GLY A 207 37.85 -5.08 -2.98
CA GLY A 207 39.18 -4.48 -3.10
C GLY A 207 39.66 -4.19 -4.54
N SER A 208 38.84 -4.47 -5.56
CA SER A 208 39.19 -4.25 -6.97
C SER A 208 38.85 -2.83 -7.45
N GLY A 209 39.06 -2.55 -8.75
CA GLY A 209 38.77 -1.25 -9.37
C GLY A 209 39.79 -0.16 -9.03
N THR A 210 39.48 1.07 -9.42
CA THR A 210 40.38 2.23 -9.28
C THR A 210 39.65 3.36 -8.57
N ASN A 211 40.35 4.08 -7.67
CA ASN A 211 39.80 5.27 -7.03
C ASN A 211 39.57 6.37 -8.08
N ALA A 212 38.30 6.70 -8.34
CA ALA A 212 37.90 7.85 -9.16
C ALA A 212 37.98 9.20 -8.39
N TRP A 213 38.22 9.15 -7.08
CA TRP A 213 38.59 10.31 -6.28
C TRP A 213 40.09 10.58 -6.44
N PRO A 214 40.53 11.83 -6.74
CA PRO A 214 41.94 12.15 -6.88
C PRO A 214 42.65 12.12 -5.52
N SER A 215 43.94 11.76 -5.52
CA SER A 215 44.77 11.65 -4.31
C SER A 215 45.11 12.99 -3.65
N SER A 216 44.88 14.10 -4.35
CA SER A 216 44.88 15.47 -3.85
C SER A 216 43.80 16.27 -4.58
N PHE A 217 43.26 17.33 -3.97
CA PHE A 217 42.13 18.06 -4.54
C PHE A 217 42.53 18.83 -5.80
N SER A 218 41.97 18.47 -6.95
CA SER A 218 42.18 19.13 -8.25
C SER A 218 40.87 19.24 -9.05
N THR A 219 40.85 20.10 -10.07
CA THR A 219 39.62 20.63 -10.70
C THR A 219 39.04 19.79 -11.85
N GLU A 220 39.65 18.65 -12.18
CA GLU A 220 39.15 17.69 -13.18
C GLU A 220 39.07 16.30 -12.53
N TRP A 221 37.94 15.56 -12.69
CA TRP A 221 37.85 14.08 -12.74
C TRP A 221 36.41 13.52 -12.68
N THR A 222 36.25 12.30 -13.23
CA THR A 222 35.03 11.55 -13.54
C THR A 222 35.31 10.02 -13.35
N ASN A 223 34.40 9.02 -13.25
CA ASN A 223 32.93 8.86 -13.29
C ASN A 223 32.45 8.00 -12.09
N LEU A 224 31.18 8.05 -11.65
CA LEU A 224 30.53 6.97 -10.85
C LEU A 224 28.98 6.94 -10.90
N THR A 225 28.36 5.78 -11.15
CA THR A 225 26.90 5.51 -10.96
C THR A 225 26.51 4.01 -10.80
N ASN A 226 26.78 3.37 -9.64
CA ASN A 226 25.95 2.31 -9.01
C ASN A 226 26.60 1.76 -7.71
N GLY A 227 25.81 1.56 -6.64
CA GLY A 227 26.33 1.20 -5.30
C GLY A 227 25.86 -0.13 -4.70
N LEU A 228 24.62 -0.56 -4.97
CA LEU A 228 23.94 -1.63 -4.19
C LEU A 228 24.51 -3.05 -4.38
N PHE A 229 25.37 -3.26 -5.39
CA PHE A 229 26.08 -4.53 -5.65
C PHE A 229 27.61 -4.38 -5.51
N ASN A 230 28.05 -3.43 -4.70
CA ASN A 230 29.46 -3.09 -4.47
C ASN A 230 29.75 -3.05 -2.97
N GLY A 231 30.20 -4.18 -2.42
CA GLY A 231 30.40 -4.33 -0.97
C GLY A 231 31.39 -3.35 -0.34
N ASP A 232 32.40 -2.91 -1.09
CA ASP A 232 33.32 -1.86 -0.62
C ASP A 232 32.58 -0.51 -0.41
N ALA A 233 31.60 -0.19 -1.26
CA ALA A 233 30.79 1.02 -1.13
C ALA A 233 29.76 0.90 0.01
N LEU A 234 29.12 -0.27 0.16
CA LEU A 234 28.19 -0.53 1.26
C LEU A 234 28.90 -0.49 2.62
N ALA A 235 30.11 -1.05 2.73
CA ALA A 235 30.94 -0.94 3.93
C ALA A 235 31.28 0.51 4.28
N VAL A 236 31.61 1.35 3.30
CA VAL A 236 31.84 2.79 3.52
C VAL A 236 30.55 3.50 3.96
N PHE A 237 29.39 3.17 3.40
CA PHE A 237 28.11 3.73 3.83
C PHE A 237 27.79 3.36 5.28
N THR A 238 27.87 2.08 5.65
CA THR A 238 27.62 1.61 7.02
C THR A 238 28.63 2.17 8.02
N ALA A 239 29.90 2.32 7.65
CA ALA A 239 30.92 2.98 8.49
C ALA A 239 30.64 4.47 8.74
N ASN A 240 29.78 5.11 7.94
CA ASN A 240 29.29 6.48 8.14
C ASN A 240 27.85 6.52 8.70
N GLY A 241 27.33 5.41 9.22
CA GLY A 241 26.00 5.32 9.82
C GLY A 241 24.83 5.16 8.84
N MET A 242 25.10 5.09 7.53
CA MET A 242 24.07 4.82 6.53
C MET A 242 23.88 3.30 6.37
N THR A 243 22.80 2.75 6.92
CA THR A 243 22.46 1.32 6.87
C THR A 243 21.41 0.96 5.83
N THR A 244 20.70 1.96 5.32
CA THR A 244 19.54 1.81 4.44
C THR A 244 19.67 2.72 3.21
N ALA A 245 19.18 2.27 2.07
CA ALA A 245 19.04 3.06 0.85
C ALA A 245 17.68 2.78 0.17
N VAL A 246 17.46 3.37 -1.01
CA VAL A 246 16.22 3.23 -1.78
C VAL A 246 16.48 2.49 -3.09
N GLY A 247 15.61 1.55 -3.40
CA GLY A 247 15.69 0.68 -4.57
C GLY A 247 15.01 1.23 -5.84
N ASP A 248 14.63 0.29 -6.69
CA ASP A 248 14.00 0.49 -7.99
C ASP A 248 13.31 -0.82 -8.38
N ASN A 249 11.98 -0.85 -8.28
CA ASN A 249 11.20 -2.07 -8.45
C ASN A 249 11.14 -2.57 -9.91
N SER A 250 11.63 -1.80 -10.89
CA SER A 250 11.83 -2.31 -12.24
C SER A 250 12.97 -3.34 -12.32
N ARG A 251 13.83 -3.40 -11.29
CA ARG A 251 14.97 -4.31 -11.20
C ARG A 251 14.64 -5.44 -10.24
N SER A 252 14.20 -6.58 -10.78
CA SER A 252 13.87 -7.80 -9.99
C SER A 252 15.00 -8.31 -9.08
N SER A 253 16.25 -7.90 -9.32
CA SER A 253 17.41 -8.17 -8.44
C SER A 253 17.42 -7.34 -7.14
N LEU A 254 16.50 -6.39 -6.97
CA LEU A 254 16.28 -5.55 -5.79
C LEU A 254 14.83 -5.64 -5.26
N VAL A 255 14.04 -6.60 -5.75
CA VAL A 255 12.65 -6.83 -5.31
C VAL A 255 12.65 -8.06 -4.38
N PRO A 256 12.24 -7.92 -3.11
CA PRO A 256 12.11 -9.05 -2.19
C PRO A 256 10.93 -9.95 -2.56
N SER A 257 10.95 -11.20 -2.07
CA SER A 257 9.90 -12.20 -2.33
C SER A 257 8.56 -11.86 -1.67
N ASN A 258 8.57 -11.05 -0.61
CA ASN A 258 7.40 -10.41 -0.04
C ASN A 258 7.45 -8.92 -0.37
N ALA A 259 6.40 -8.39 -1.03
CA ALA A 259 6.34 -6.99 -1.44
C ALA A 259 6.26 -5.98 -0.27
N TYR A 260 6.02 -6.45 0.96
CA TYR A 260 5.98 -5.63 2.19
C TYR A 260 7.31 -5.60 2.97
N HIS A 261 8.39 -6.18 2.43
CA HIS A 261 9.72 -6.22 3.06
C HIS A 261 10.71 -5.29 2.33
N GLU A 262 11.83 -4.97 2.98
CA GLU A 262 13.03 -4.44 2.33
C GLU A 262 13.76 -5.55 1.55
N TRP A 263 14.53 -5.15 0.54
CA TRP A 263 15.57 -6.03 0.02
C TRP A 263 16.82 -5.86 0.89
N ILE A 264 17.35 -6.97 1.42
CA ILE A 264 18.55 -6.96 2.25
C ILE A 264 19.72 -7.55 1.46
N SER A 265 20.84 -6.83 1.40
CA SER A 265 22.03 -7.30 0.70
C SER A 265 22.64 -8.52 1.38
N THR A 266 23.19 -9.42 0.59
CA THR A 266 23.93 -10.59 1.07
C THR A 266 25.36 -10.60 0.53
N THR A 267 26.21 -11.37 1.19
CA THR A 267 27.56 -11.71 0.72
C THR A 267 27.50 -12.23 -0.73
N ALA A 268 26.49 -13.03 -1.09
CA ALA A 268 26.32 -13.56 -2.44
C ALA A 268 25.81 -12.54 -3.47
N SER A 269 24.95 -11.58 -3.07
CA SER A 269 24.40 -10.58 -4.00
C SER A 269 25.32 -9.39 -4.23
N SER A 270 26.05 -8.96 -3.19
CA SER A 270 26.71 -7.65 -3.15
C SER A 270 28.14 -7.69 -2.63
N ASN A 271 28.64 -8.86 -2.21
CA ASN A 271 29.84 -8.99 -1.38
C ASN A 271 29.75 -8.21 -0.04
N PHE A 272 28.53 -7.99 0.47
CA PHE A 272 28.28 -7.34 1.77
C PHE A 272 26.91 -7.79 2.30
N ASP A 273 26.87 -8.15 3.58
CA ASP A 273 25.70 -8.72 4.26
C ASP A 273 25.00 -7.66 5.13
N GLY A 274 23.66 -7.61 5.09
CA GLY A 274 22.87 -6.78 6.01
C GLY A 274 22.72 -5.31 5.65
N PHE A 275 22.91 -4.90 4.39
CA PHE A 275 22.55 -3.54 3.95
C PHE A 275 21.09 -3.50 3.48
N HIS A 276 20.29 -2.59 4.03
CA HIS A 276 18.84 -2.52 3.77
C HIS A 276 18.50 -1.65 2.56
N VAL A 277 17.49 -2.04 1.79
CA VAL A 277 17.02 -1.29 0.62
C VAL A 277 15.49 -1.29 0.57
N ILE A 278 14.90 -0.11 0.82
CA ILE A 278 13.45 0.11 0.72
C ILE A 278 13.01 -0.01 -0.74
N PRO A 279 11.98 -0.81 -1.08
CA PRO A 279 11.45 -0.89 -2.44
C PRO A 279 10.82 0.45 -2.86
N ARG A 280 10.96 0.80 -4.15
CA ARG A 280 10.41 2.03 -4.71
C ARG A 280 9.89 1.78 -6.11
N GLN A 281 8.62 2.12 -6.33
CA GLN A 281 8.04 2.11 -7.66
C GLN A 281 8.61 3.26 -8.51
N PRO A 282 9.07 3.00 -9.75
CA PRO A 282 9.20 4.05 -10.76
C PRO A 282 7.79 4.55 -11.15
N THR A 283 7.73 5.72 -11.80
CA THR A 283 6.49 6.27 -12.37
C THR A 283 6.72 6.61 -13.84
N GLU A 284 5.63 6.77 -14.60
CA GLU A 284 5.66 7.32 -15.96
C GLU A 284 5.99 8.84 -15.98
N ILE A 285 6.42 9.44 -14.86
CA ILE A 285 7.14 10.72 -14.85
C ILE A 285 8.63 10.43 -14.96
N TYR A 286 9.17 10.58 -16.17
CA TYR A 286 10.53 10.18 -16.52
C TYR A 286 11.57 11.19 -16.04
N PHE A 287 12.73 10.71 -15.57
CA PHE A 287 13.74 11.53 -14.89
C PHE A 287 14.42 12.63 -15.75
N THR A 288 14.20 12.63 -17.06
CA THR A 288 14.70 13.65 -18.01
C THR A 288 13.64 14.64 -18.47
N ALA A 289 12.42 14.56 -17.95
CA ALA A 289 11.30 15.41 -18.35
C ALA A 289 11.10 16.61 -17.40
N ASP A 290 10.99 17.82 -17.96
CA ASP A 290 10.63 19.04 -17.21
C ASP A 290 9.16 19.45 -17.36
N THR A 291 8.53 19.10 -18.48
CA THR A 291 7.22 19.61 -18.92
C THR A 291 6.29 18.49 -19.36
N ALA A 292 4.98 18.77 -19.30
CA ALA A 292 3.92 17.91 -19.88
C ALA A 292 4.33 17.39 -21.27
N ASN A 293 4.74 18.29 -22.16
CA ASN A 293 5.10 17.95 -23.54
C ASN A 293 6.36 17.07 -23.65
N GLN A 294 7.40 17.26 -22.82
CA GLN A 294 8.56 16.35 -22.83
C GLN A 294 8.20 14.96 -22.29
N ASN A 295 7.47 14.90 -21.16
CA ASN A 295 7.09 13.61 -20.57
C ASN A 295 6.14 12.85 -21.48
N VAL A 296 5.18 13.56 -22.06
CA VAL A 296 4.27 13.04 -23.08
C VAL A 296 5.03 12.70 -24.36
N ALA A 297 6.11 13.40 -24.77
CA ALA A 297 6.93 12.99 -25.91
C ALA A 297 7.71 11.69 -25.62
N ILE A 298 8.28 11.55 -24.42
CA ILE A 298 8.94 10.32 -23.95
C ILE A 298 7.92 9.17 -23.93
N TYR A 299 6.80 9.34 -23.23
CA TYR A 299 5.69 8.39 -23.20
C TYR A 299 5.19 8.05 -24.61
N ASN A 300 4.91 9.04 -25.47
CA ASN A 300 4.41 8.84 -26.84
C ASN A 300 5.40 8.18 -27.79
N SER A 301 6.71 8.31 -27.55
CA SER A 301 7.72 7.56 -28.30
C SER A 301 7.63 6.04 -28.05
N MET A 302 6.88 5.65 -27.00
CA MET A 302 6.46 4.29 -26.68
C MET A 302 4.96 4.08 -27.02
N TYR A 303 4.05 4.97 -26.57
CA TYR A 303 2.58 4.85 -26.58
C TYR A 303 1.86 6.22 -26.67
N SER A 304 1.19 6.56 -27.79
CA SER A 304 0.60 7.89 -28.06
C SER A 304 -0.83 8.14 -27.46
N SER A 305 -1.39 9.35 -27.21
CA SER A 305 -0.96 10.78 -27.11
C SER A 305 -2.25 11.67 -27.00
N GLN A 306 -2.43 12.92 -26.50
CA GLN A 306 -1.69 14.07 -25.88
C GLN A 306 -2.71 14.76 -24.87
N PRO A 307 -2.81 16.10 -24.56
CA PRO A 307 -1.91 17.28 -24.65
C PRO A 307 -1.88 18.15 -23.34
N VAL A 308 -2.69 19.23 -23.23
CA VAL A 308 -2.82 20.13 -22.05
C VAL A 308 -3.74 19.50 -21.01
N VAL A 309 -3.36 19.57 -19.73
CA VAL A 309 -3.98 18.78 -18.65
C VAL A 309 -4.90 19.58 -17.71
N THR A 310 -6.03 18.96 -17.39
CA THR A 310 -6.65 19.04 -16.07
C THR A 310 -6.14 17.84 -15.27
N ALA A 311 -5.55 18.06 -14.10
CA ALA A 311 -5.01 17.01 -13.26
C ALA A 311 -5.85 16.92 -11.97
N GLY A 312 -6.56 15.80 -11.79
CA GLY A 312 -7.58 15.72 -10.74
C GLY A 312 -8.64 16.81 -10.92
N ASN A 313 -8.84 17.64 -9.89
CA ASN A 313 -9.74 18.81 -9.94
C ASN A 313 -9.01 20.12 -10.35
N THR A 314 -7.73 20.06 -10.67
CA THR A 314 -6.85 21.22 -10.79
C THR A 314 -6.47 21.49 -12.25
N THR A 315 -6.89 22.64 -12.79
CA THR A 315 -6.60 23.08 -14.18
C THR A 315 -5.55 24.19 -14.16
N GLY A 316 -4.37 23.96 -14.74
CA GLY A 316 -3.32 24.98 -14.76
C GLY A 316 -1.99 24.52 -15.37
N ARG A 317 -0.99 25.39 -15.32
CA ARG A 317 0.40 25.09 -15.76
C ARG A 317 1.18 24.39 -14.64
N LEU A 318 0.73 23.22 -14.24
CA LEU A 318 1.37 22.39 -13.20
C LEU A 318 2.66 21.73 -13.75
N PRO A 319 3.76 21.66 -12.97
CA PRO A 319 4.87 20.75 -13.24
C PRO A 319 4.43 19.28 -13.17
N LEU A 320 5.15 18.39 -13.88
CA LEU A 320 4.82 16.98 -14.04
C LEU A 320 4.51 16.23 -12.73
N LEU A 321 5.36 16.42 -11.71
CA LEU A 321 5.17 15.77 -10.41
C LEU A 321 3.87 16.22 -9.73
N GLN A 322 3.48 17.49 -9.87
CA GLN A 322 2.20 17.99 -9.35
C GLN A 322 1.02 17.39 -10.14
N GLN A 323 1.14 17.25 -11.46
CA GLN A 323 0.10 16.59 -12.28
C GLN A 323 -0.12 15.15 -11.85
N TRP A 324 0.95 14.37 -11.69
CA TRP A 324 0.87 12.96 -11.27
C TRP A 324 0.28 12.84 -9.85
N VAL A 325 0.74 13.67 -8.90
CA VAL A 325 0.18 13.67 -7.54
C VAL A 325 -1.30 14.07 -7.55
N GLU A 326 -1.71 15.15 -8.24
CA GLU A 326 -3.13 15.54 -8.30
C GLU A 326 -4.02 14.45 -8.93
N VAL A 327 -3.54 13.74 -9.96
CA VAL A 327 -4.29 12.62 -10.57
C VAL A 327 -4.39 11.42 -9.62
N VAL A 328 -3.28 11.00 -9.01
CA VAL A 328 -3.25 9.86 -8.08
C VAL A 328 -4.06 10.16 -6.82
N VAL A 329 -3.89 11.35 -6.24
CA VAL A 329 -4.67 11.79 -5.07
C VAL A 329 -6.14 11.96 -5.41
N ALA A 330 -6.51 12.54 -6.56
CA ALA A 330 -7.92 12.63 -6.95
C ALA A 330 -8.55 11.24 -7.15
N LYS A 331 -7.85 10.27 -7.75
CA LYS A 331 -8.37 8.90 -7.88
C LYS A 331 -8.43 8.17 -6.53
N TYR A 332 -7.47 8.41 -5.63
CA TYR A 332 -7.51 7.90 -4.26
C TYR A 332 -8.73 8.45 -3.49
N LEU A 333 -8.93 9.77 -3.49
CA LEU A 333 -10.07 10.42 -2.80
C LEU A 333 -11.43 10.13 -3.44
N ALA A 334 -11.46 9.76 -4.72
CA ALA A 334 -12.66 9.27 -5.40
C ALA A 334 -13.02 7.82 -5.03
N LEU A 335 -12.13 7.09 -4.34
CA LEU A 335 -12.31 5.68 -3.94
C LEU A 335 -12.41 5.51 -2.41
N VAL A 336 -11.58 6.23 -1.65
CA VAL A 336 -11.47 6.11 -0.19
C VAL A 336 -11.48 7.46 0.51
N LYS A 337 -11.91 7.46 1.77
CA LYS A 337 -11.94 8.61 2.68
C LYS A 337 -10.73 8.63 3.63
N TRP A 338 -9.80 7.68 3.49
CA TRP A 338 -8.69 7.46 4.42
C TRP A 338 -7.65 8.62 4.38
N PRO A 339 -6.87 8.84 5.45
CA PRO A 339 -5.83 9.88 5.48
C PRO A 339 -4.58 9.50 4.67
N LEU A 340 -3.99 10.49 4.00
CA LEU A 340 -2.73 10.33 3.28
C LEU A 340 -1.53 10.80 4.13
N GLN A 341 -0.62 9.89 4.49
CA GLN A 341 0.59 10.18 5.26
C GLN A 341 1.86 10.14 4.40
N SER A 342 2.70 11.16 4.52
CA SER A 342 4.09 11.14 4.06
C SER A 342 5.04 11.02 5.26
N TYR A 343 5.81 9.93 5.27
CA TYR A 343 6.90 9.67 6.21
C TYR A 343 8.24 10.11 5.61
N LYS A 344 9.25 10.39 6.45
CA LYS A 344 10.64 10.52 5.98
C LYS A 344 11.21 9.14 5.61
N MET A 345 12.29 9.10 4.86
CA MET A 345 12.94 7.82 4.52
C MET A 345 13.37 7.01 5.76
N ASP A 346 13.86 7.65 6.83
CA ASP A 346 14.25 6.97 8.07
C ASP A 346 13.05 6.35 8.82
N ASP A 347 11.94 7.09 8.88
CA ASP A 347 10.69 6.66 9.50
C ASP A 347 10.04 5.53 8.67
N LEU A 348 10.14 5.60 7.34
CA LEU A 348 9.70 4.56 6.42
C LEU A 348 10.55 3.28 6.56
N ALA A 349 11.88 3.40 6.68
CA ALA A 349 12.76 2.28 6.98
C ALA A 349 12.35 1.57 8.29
N LEU A 350 11.99 2.34 9.33
CA LEU A 350 11.46 1.78 10.58
C LEU A 350 10.14 1.05 10.35
N LEU A 351 9.21 1.61 9.56
CA LEU A 351 7.90 1.00 9.28
C LEU A 351 8.01 -0.36 8.55
N TYR A 352 8.93 -0.50 7.60
CA TYR A 352 9.20 -1.78 6.93
C TYR A 352 9.80 -2.81 7.90
N ARG A 353 10.81 -2.44 8.70
CA ARG A 353 11.42 -3.35 9.68
C ARG A 353 10.45 -3.76 10.80
N ASP A 354 9.57 -2.85 11.23
CA ASP A 354 8.45 -3.15 12.13
C ASP A 354 7.48 -4.18 11.48
N HIS A 355 7.33 -4.20 10.15
CA HIS A 355 6.52 -5.20 9.42
C HIS A 355 7.19 -6.57 9.36
N GLU A 356 8.46 -6.63 8.95
CA GLU A 356 9.27 -7.86 8.94
C GLU A 356 9.33 -8.53 10.33
N ALA A 357 9.49 -7.70 11.38
CA ALA A 357 9.43 -8.14 12.76
C ALA A 357 8.07 -8.77 13.09
N ARG A 358 6.93 -8.16 12.70
CA ARG A 358 5.59 -8.72 12.94
C ARG A 358 5.37 -10.05 12.22
N ASP A 359 5.75 -10.15 10.94
CA ASP A 359 5.55 -11.36 10.13
C ASP A 359 6.27 -12.58 10.73
N THR A 360 7.42 -12.35 11.38
CA THR A 360 8.22 -13.37 12.06
C THR A 360 7.95 -13.48 13.57
N CYS A 361 7.04 -12.66 14.12
CA CYS A 361 6.80 -12.57 15.56
C CYS A 361 6.00 -13.74 16.15
N GLY A 362 5.24 -14.46 15.33
CA GLY A 362 4.34 -15.51 15.80
C GLY A 362 3.19 -14.95 16.66
N ILE A 363 2.55 -13.87 16.18
CA ILE A 363 1.42 -13.23 16.84
C ILE A 363 0.21 -14.16 16.79
N ALA A 364 -0.44 -14.39 17.94
CA ALA A 364 -1.75 -15.02 18.01
C ALA A 364 -2.71 -14.13 18.81
N THR A 365 -3.97 -14.10 18.36
CA THR A 365 -5.01 -13.18 18.88
C THR A 365 -6.20 -14.00 19.37
N SER A 366 -6.72 -13.66 20.55
CA SER A 366 -7.93 -14.26 21.13
C SER A 366 -8.92 -13.18 21.53
N PHE A 367 -10.16 -13.28 21.03
CA PHE A 367 -11.25 -12.37 21.34
C PHE A 367 -12.06 -12.89 22.52
N HIS A 368 -12.37 -12.04 23.50
CA HIS A 368 -13.18 -12.40 24.66
C HIS A 368 -14.58 -11.78 24.54
N ILE A 369 -15.58 -12.65 24.37
CA ILE A 369 -16.98 -12.26 24.21
C ILE A 369 -17.73 -12.59 25.51
N ALA A 370 -18.42 -11.61 26.08
CA ALA A 370 -19.32 -11.80 27.21
C ALA A 370 -20.72 -11.29 26.84
N SER A 371 -21.75 -12.13 27.04
CA SER A 371 -23.15 -11.79 26.74
C SER A 371 -23.40 -11.23 25.33
N GLY A 372 -22.65 -11.72 24.33
CA GLY A 372 -22.75 -11.27 22.93
C GLY A 372 -21.96 -10.00 22.59
N VAL A 373 -21.21 -9.42 23.53
CA VAL A 373 -20.40 -8.20 23.34
C VAL A 373 -18.91 -8.54 23.43
N LEU A 374 -18.09 -7.98 22.53
CA LEU A 374 -16.63 -8.06 22.61
C LEU A 374 -16.12 -7.18 23.76
N THR A 375 -15.45 -7.76 24.76
CA THR A 375 -15.01 -7.06 25.98
C THR A 375 -13.50 -6.87 26.07
N SER A 376 -12.70 -7.75 25.46
CA SER A 376 -11.25 -7.61 25.41
C SER A 376 -10.62 -8.47 24.31
N VAL A 377 -9.36 -8.17 24.00
CA VAL A 377 -8.51 -8.94 23.07
C VAL A 377 -7.22 -9.30 23.79
N THR A 378 -6.86 -10.59 23.81
CA THR A 378 -5.53 -11.05 24.24
C THR A 378 -4.65 -11.28 23.01
N ILE A 379 -3.48 -10.66 23.03
CA ILE A 379 -2.36 -10.90 22.11
C ILE A 379 -1.36 -11.82 22.83
N THR A 380 -0.80 -12.79 22.12
CA THR A 380 0.43 -13.50 22.53
C THR A 380 1.46 -13.47 21.40
N THR A 381 2.74 -13.44 21.73
CA THR A 381 3.84 -13.45 20.75
C THR A 381 4.87 -14.54 21.06
N THR A 382 5.53 -15.06 20.03
CA THR A 382 6.67 -15.98 20.18
C THR A 382 7.97 -15.20 20.31
N ASN A 383 8.25 -14.32 19.34
CA ASN A 383 9.41 -13.44 19.34
C ASN A 383 9.02 -12.02 19.82
N SER A 384 10.00 -11.12 19.94
CA SER A 384 9.74 -9.72 20.28
C SER A 384 9.35 -8.91 19.05
N CYS A 385 8.23 -8.18 19.11
CA CYS A 385 7.81 -7.25 18.06
C CYS A 385 6.85 -6.18 18.59
N LYS A 386 6.61 -5.14 17.80
CA LYS A 386 5.60 -4.12 18.06
C LYS A 386 4.30 -4.46 17.31
N VAL A 387 3.23 -4.71 18.06
CA VAL A 387 1.93 -5.15 17.56
C VAL A 387 0.93 -3.99 17.57
N GLY A 388 0.22 -3.79 16.47
CA GLY A 388 -0.93 -2.89 16.39
C GLY A 388 -2.23 -3.69 16.49
N VAL A 389 -3.13 -3.29 17.37
CA VAL A 389 -4.50 -3.85 17.48
C VAL A 389 -5.51 -2.76 17.17
N THR A 390 -6.06 -2.82 15.95
CA THR A 390 -7.12 -1.95 15.49
C THR A 390 -8.44 -2.32 16.17
N LEU A 391 -9.04 -1.35 16.87
CA LEU A 391 -10.28 -1.50 17.61
C LEU A 391 -11.50 -1.18 16.74
N PRO A 392 -12.67 -1.81 16.98
CA PRO A 392 -13.91 -1.48 16.27
C PRO A 392 -14.30 0.00 16.37
N GLN A 393 -14.90 0.54 15.30
CA GLN A 393 -15.39 1.92 15.28
C GLN A 393 -16.38 2.17 16.43
N GLY A 394 -16.23 3.31 17.12
CA GLY A 394 -17.03 3.65 18.30
C GLY A 394 -16.54 3.03 19.62
N THR A 395 -15.45 2.25 19.60
CA THR A 395 -14.80 1.73 20.83
C THR A 395 -13.45 2.41 21.10
N ALA A 396 -12.92 2.20 22.31
CA ALA A 396 -11.63 2.71 22.79
C ALA A 396 -10.97 1.66 23.72
N PRO A 397 -9.66 1.73 24.03
CA PRO A 397 -9.09 0.90 25.07
C PRO A 397 -9.67 1.27 26.44
N GLY A 398 -9.96 0.26 27.27
CA GLY A 398 -10.46 0.43 28.64
C GLY A 398 -9.38 0.85 29.66
N GLU A 399 -8.15 1.07 29.22
CA GLU A 399 -6.99 1.43 30.03
C GLU A 399 -6.05 2.36 29.23
N SER A 400 -5.27 3.19 29.93
CA SER A 400 -4.32 4.11 29.29
C SER A 400 -3.30 3.33 28.45
N SER A 401 -3.26 3.61 27.16
CA SER A 401 -2.51 2.87 26.16
C SER A 401 -1.91 3.81 25.12
N THR A 402 -0.80 3.42 24.48
CA THR A 402 -0.31 4.12 23.27
C THR A 402 -1.31 3.88 22.14
N VAL A 403 -1.96 4.93 21.67
CA VAL A 403 -2.98 4.86 20.61
C VAL A 403 -2.63 5.73 19.43
N GLU A 404 -2.91 5.20 18.24
CA GLU A 404 -2.94 5.92 16.98
C GLU A 404 -4.39 6.07 16.52
N LYS A 405 -4.74 7.28 16.09
CA LYS A 405 -5.97 7.56 15.35
C LYS A 405 -5.73 8.73 14.41
N VAL A 406 -5.36 8.42 13.17
CA VAL A 406 -5.22 9.44 12.13
C VAL A 406 -6.61 9.72 11.56
N GLY A 407 -7.09 10.96 11.66
CA GLY A 407 -8.35 11.36 11.03
C GLY A 407 -9.55 10.50 11.38
N ASN A 408 -10.18 9.95 10.34
CA ASN A 408 -11.35 9.07 10.41
C ASN A 408 -11.00 7.59 10.64
N ASP A 409 -9.73 7.17 10.56
CA ASP A 409 -9.34 5.76 10.72
C ASP A 409 -9.79 5.15 12.05
N PRO A 410 -10.06 3.83 12.12
CA PRO A 410 -10.29 3.15 13.38
C PRO A 410 -9.08 3.32 14.34
N MET A 411 -9.33 3.34 15.64
CA MET A 411 -8.27 3.53 16.63
C MET A 411 -7.40 2.28 16.72
N THR A 412 -6.08 2.41 16.58
CA THR A 412 -5.13 1.30 16.74
C THR A 412 -4.34 1.47 18.04
N VAL A 413 -4.39 0.44 18.90
CA VAL A 413 -3.57 0.35 20.11
C VAL A 413 -2.22 -0.27 19.74
N TRP A 414 -1.12 0.43 20.04
CA TRP A 414 0.23 -0.09 19.83
C TRP A 414 0.79 -0.69 21.13
N VAL A 415 1.32 -1.90 21.03
CA VAL A 415 1.91 -2.66 22.15
C VAL A 415 3.28 -3.20 21.73
N ASP A 416 4.32 -2.80 22.44
CA ASP A 416 5.62 -3.46 22.37
C ASP A 416 5.56 -4.78 23.14
N MET A 417 5.64 -5.89 22.42
CA MET A 417 5.52 -7.25 22.96
C MET A 417 6.92 -7.90 23.03
N PRO A 418 7.44 -8.22 24.23
CA PRO A 418 8.62 -9.07 24.38
C PRO A 418 8.42 -10.48 23.80
N ALA A 419 9.51 -11.25 23.66
CA ALA A 419 9.42 -12.66 23.29
C ALA A 419 8.67 -13.47 24.37
N GLY A 420 7.75 -14.35 23.94
CA GLY A 420 6.88 -15.12 24.83
C GLY A 420 5.84 -14.30 25.60
N ALA A 421 5.60 -13.03 25.23
CA ALA A 421 4.70 -12.15 25.99
C ALA A 421 3.21 -12.47 25.76
N SER A 422 2.40 -12.07 26.73
CA SER A 422 0.93 -12.08 26.66
C SER A 422 0.39 -10.76 27.20
N LYS A 423 -0.48 -10.10 26.45
CA LYS A 423 -1.12 -8.83 26.83
C LYS A 423 -2.60 -8.87 26.46
N THR A 424 -3.45 -8.64 27.45
CA THR A 424 -4.88 -8.35 27.23
C THR A 424 -5.10 -6.85 27.17
N ILE A 425 -5.83 -6.41 26.15
CA ILE A 425 -6.36 -5.05 25.98
C ILE A 425 -7.87 -5.13 26.26
N SER A 426 -8.34 -4.46 27.31
CA SER A 426 -9.77 -4.28 27.56
C SER A 426 -10.37 -3.30 26.56
N ILE A 427 -11.61 -3.52 26.14
CA ILE A 427 -12.33 -2.64 25.21
C ILE A 427 -13.46 -1.92 25.95
N ALA A 428 -13.50 -0.60 25.81
CA ALA A 428 -14.57 0.26 26.29
C ALA A 428 -15.49 0.68 25.14
N GLY A 429 -16.79 0.76 25.41
CA GLY A 429 -17.84 0.89 24.41
C GLY A 429 -18.64 -0.41 24.27
N LEU A 430 -19.52 -0.48 23.28
CA LEU A 430 -20.31 -1.67 22.96
C LEU A 430 -20.07 -2.06 21.50
N PHE A 431 -19.40 -3.20 21.28
CA PHE A 431 -19.32 -3.83 19.97
C PHE A 431 -20.04 -5.18 20.02
N SER A 432 -21.15 -5.28 19.29
CA SER A 432 -21.91 -6.53 19.17
C SER A 432 -21.11 -7.55 18.38
N TRP A 433 -20.96 -8.74 18.95
CA TRP A 433 -20.41 -9.92 18.28
C TRP A 433 -21.50 -10.77 17.61
N VAL A 434 -22.78 -10.48 17.91
CA VAL A 434 -23.96 -10.93 17.17
C VAL A 434 -24.42 -9.86 16.18
#